data_AF-A0A847Z4M4-F1
#
_entry.id   AF-A0A847Z4M4-F1
#
_cell.length_a   1.000
_cell.length_b   1.000
_cell.length_c   1.000
_cell.angle_alpha   90.00
_cell.angle_beta   90.00
_cell.angle_gamma   90.00
#
_symmetry.space_group_name_H-M   'P 1'
#
loop_
_entity.id
_entity.type
_entity.pdbx_description
1 polymer ?
#
loop_
_entity_poly.entity_id
_entity_poly.type
_entity_poly.pdbx_seq_one_letter_code
_entity_poly.pdbx_strand_id
1 'polypeptide(L)' 'MENNTNYYANPLSERYASKEMQKIFSADNKFSMWRKLWVALAKAEKELGLDITEEQIEQMQENIYNIDYIKASEY' A
#
# COMPACT_ATOMS: atom_id res chain seq x y z
N MET A 1 5.14 7.52 -20.41
CA MET A 1 3.93 6.73 -20.11
C MET A 1 3.15 6.69 -21.40
N GLU A 2 3.10 5.54 -22.07
CA GLU A 2 2.24 5.40 -23.25
C GLU A 2 0.79 5.44 -22.76
N ASN A 3 0.08 6.52 -23.09
CA ASN A 3 -1.36 6.54 -22.93
C ASN A 3 -1.93 5.60 -23.99
N ASN A 4 -2.31 4.40 -23.56
CA ASN A 4 -2.96 3.41 -24.42
C ASN A 4 -4.37 3.92 -24.76
N THR A 5 -4.52 4.54 -25.93
CA THR A 5 -5.79 5.14 -26.40
C THR A 5 -6.87 4.10 -26.71
N ASN A 6 -6.55 2.80 -26.63
CA ASN A 6 -7.49 1.71 -26.85
C ASN A 6 -8.38 1.40 -25.63
N TYR A 7 -8.10 1.99 -24.46
CA TYR A 7 -8.86 1.73 -23.23
C TYR A 7 -9.36 3.03 -22.58
N TYR A 8 -10.43 2.89 -21.78
CA TYR A 8 -10.98 4.01 -21.01
C TYR A 8 -9.94 4.55 -20.02
N ALA A 9 -9.76 5.86 -20.05
CA ALA A 9 -8.95 6.60 -19.12
C ALA A 9 -9.78 7.67 -18.41
N ASN A 10 -9.54 7.86 -17.12
CA ASN A 10 -10.25 8.88 -16.35
C ASN A 10 -9.56 10.25 -16.54
N PRO A 11 -10.25 11.27 -17.10
CA PRO A 11 -9.66 12.58 -17.35
C PRO A 11 -9.26 13.31 -16.05
N LEU A 12 -9.86 12.97 -14.91
CA LEU A 12 -9.42 13.47 -13.61
C LEU A 12 -7.99 13.02 -13.32
N SER A 13 -7.67 11.75 -13.59
CA SER A 13 -6.34 11.20 -13.35
C SER A 13 -5.32 11.60 -14.41
N GLU A 14 -5.72 11.80 -15.67
CA GLU A 14 -4.75 12.08 -16.74
C GLU A 14 -4.49 13.57 -16.99
N ARG A 15 -5.50 14.43 -16.77
CA ARG A 15 -5.45 15.82 -17.22
C ARG A 15 -5.64 16.85 -16.12
N TYR A 16 -6.49 16.57 -15.13
CA TYR A 16 -6.95 17.61 -14.21
C TYR A 16 -6.32 17.56 -12.82
N ALA A 17 -6.14 16.37 -12.24
CA ALA A 17 -5.60 16.24 -10.89
C ALA A 17 -4.08 16.45 -10.86
N SER A 18 -3.59 17.07 -9.79
CA SER A 18 -2.15 17.21 -9.55
C SER A 18 -1.51 15.84 -9.28
N LYS A 19 -0.20 15.73 -9.49
CA LYS A 19 0.55 14.48 -9.25
C LYS A 19 0.48 14.03 -7.80
N GLU A 20 0.46 14.98 -6.87
CA GLU A 20 0.34 14.73 -5.43
C GLU A 20 -1.01 14.07 -5.12
N MET A 21 -2.10 14.62 -5.67
CA MET A 21 -3.44 14.06 -5.48
C MET A 21 -3.57 12.66 -6.07
N GLN A 22 -3.01 12.45 -7.27
CA GLN A 22 -2.96 11.13 -7.89
C GLN A 22 -2.20 10.13 -7.03
N LYS A 23 -1.09 10.53 -6.39
CA LYS A 23 -0.33 9.64 -5.51
C LYS A 23 -1.11 9.29 -4.24
N ILE A 24 -1.84 10.24 -3.65
CA ILE A 24 -2.68 9.99 -2.45
C ILE A 24 -3.70 8.87 -2.73
N PHE A 25 -4.33 8.88 -3.89
CA PHE A 25 -5.33 7.87 -4.28
C PHE A 25 -4.74 6.67 -5.04
N SER A 26 -3.42 6.57 -5.15
CA SER A 26 -2.77 5.46 -5.85
C SER A 26 -2.88 4.14 -5.08
N ALA A 27 -2.81 3.02 -5.81
CA ALA A 27 -2.72 1.68 -5.24
C ALA A 27 -1.54 1.55 -4.25
N ASP A 28 -0.36 2.08 -4.61
CA ASP A 28 0.81 2.06 -3.73
C ASP A 28 0.53 2.72 -2.39
N ASN A 29 -0.09 3.91 -2.40
CA ASN A 29 -0.37 4.62 -1.16
C ASN A 29 -1.41 3.87 -0.33
N LYS A 30 -2.46 3.34 -0.96
CA LYS A 30 -3.49 2.54 -0.28
C LYS A 30 -2.91 1.29 0.38
N PHE A 31 -2.15 0.48 -0.35
CA PHE A 31 -1.67 -0.81 0.14
C PHE A 31 -0.49 -0.66 1.11
N SER A 32 0.40 0.33 0.91
CA SER A 32 1.41 0.64 1.93
C SER A 32 0.78 1.19 3.20
N MET A 33 -0.33 1.94 3.11
CA MET A 33 -1.07 2.39 4.29
C MET A 33 -1.69 1.21 5.05
N TRP A 34 -2.24 0.21 4.36
CA TRP A 34 -2.74 -1.00 5.01
C TRP A 34 -1.63 -1.74 5.78
N ARG A 35 -0.44 -1.88 5.19
CA ARG A 35 0.71 -2.49 5.87
C ARG A 35 1.17 -1.70 7.09
N LYS A 36 1.15 -0.36 7.03
CA LYS A 36 1.41 0.49 8.19
C LYS A 36 0.39 0.26 9.31
N LEU A 37 -0.88 0.10 8.97
CA LEU A 37 -1.94 -0.22 9.95
C LEU A 37 -1.72 -1.59 10.59
N TRP A 38 -1.33 -2.61 9.81
CA TRP A 38 -0.99 -3.92 10.37
C TRP A 38 0.21 -3.89 11.30
N VAL A 39 1.26 -3.13 10.96
CA VAL A 39 2.41 -2.92 11.86
C VAL A 39 1.96 -2.25 13.16
N ALA A 40 1.13 -1.20 13.07
CA ALA A 40 0.62 -0.51 14.25
C ALA A 40 -0.24 -1.44 15.12
N LEU A 41 -1.06 -2.29 14.50
CA LEU A 41 -1.84 -3.31 15.18
C LEU A 41 -0.94 -4.31 15.92
N ALA A 42 0.05 -4.89 15.23
CA ALA A 42 0.97 -5.87 15.81
C ALA A 42 1.76 -5.29 17.01
N LYS A 43 2.15 -4.00 16.93
CA LYS A 43 2.78 -3.29 18.05
C LYS A 43 1.84 -3.16 19.25
N ALA A 44 0.61 -2.73 19.02
CA ALA A 44 -0.39 -2.60 20.08
C ALA A 44 -0.74 -3.96 20.72
N GLU A 45 -0.89 -5.01 19.91
CA GLU A 45 -1.14 -6.38 20.36
C GLU A 45 0.01 -6.92 21.21
N LYS A 46 1.26 -6.67 20.80
CA LYS A 46 2.45 -7.00 21.60
C LYS A 46 2.46 -6.28 22.95
N GLU A 47 2.17 -4.97 22.96
CA GLU A 47 2.08 -4.18 24.21
C GLU A 47 1.00 -4.71 25.16
N LEU A 48 -0.08 -5.29 24.62
CA LEU A 48 -1.14 -5.95 25.39
C LEU A 48 -0.79 -7.37 25.85
N GLY A 49 0.43 -7.86 25.56
CA GLY A 49 0.95 -9.14 26.03
C GLY A 49 0.68 -10.32 25.12
N LEU A 50 0.26 -10.10 23.87
CA LEU A 50 0.22 -11.17 22.87
C LEU A 50 1.63 -11.58 22.44
N ASP A 51 1.79 -12.86 22.10
CA ASP A 51 3.07 -13.44 21.68
C ASP A 51 3.44 -13.02 20.26
N ILE A 52 3.98 -11.81 20.15
CA ILE A 52 4.49 -11.21 18.92
C ILE A 52 5.94 -10.81 19.15
N THR A 53 6.85 -11.37 18.35
CA THR A 53 8.28 -11.09 18.48
C THR A 53 8.64 -9.74 17.86
N GLU A 54 9.73 -9.12 18.33
CA GLU A 54 10.23 -7.89 17.69
C GLU A 54 10.65 -8.14 16.24
N GLU A 55 11.25 -9.31 15.96
CA GLU A 55 11.67 -9.72 14.63
C GLU A 55 10.49 -9.78 13.64
N GLN A 56 9.32 -10.27 14.07
CA GLN A 56 8.11 -10.26 13.24
C GLN A 56 7.69 -8.84 12.86
N ILE A 57 7.73 -7.92 13.82
CA ILE A 57 7.37 -6.51 13.60
C ILE A 57 8.38 -5.84 12.67
N GLU A 58 9.68 -6.11 12.87
CA GLU A 58 10.77 -5.57 12.03
C GLU A 58 10.63 -6.05 10.58
N GLN A 59 10.41 -7.35 10.36
CA GLN A 59 10.16 -7.90 9.01
C GLN A 59 8.94 -7.24 8.34
N MET A 60 7.87 -6.97 9.10
CA MET A 60 6.71 -6.26 8.56
C MET A 60 7.05 -4.82 8.16
N GLN A 61 7.86 -4.12 8.98
CA GLN A 61 8.28 -2.74 8.72
C GLN A 61 9.16 -2.62 7.47
N GLU A 62 10.11 -3.53 7.29
CA GLU A 62 10.98 -3.56 6.10
C GLU A 62 10.18 -3.75 4.80
N ASN A 63 9.06 -4.48 4.89
CA ASN A 63 8.24 -4.83 3.74
C ASN A 63 7.05 -3.89 3.51
N ILE A 64 6.91 -2.75 4.17
CA ILE A 64 5.76 -1.83 4.00
C ILE A 64 5.54 -1.43 2.52
N TYR A 65 6.63 -1.22 1.76
CA TYR A 65 6.57 -0.76 0.37
C TYR A 65 6.85 -1.87 -0.66
N ASN A 66 7.12 -3.11 -0.23
CA ASN A 66 7.45 -4.24 -1.09
C ASN A 66 6.18 -4.99 -1.56
N ILE A 67 5.37 -4.38 -2.42
CA ILE A 67 4.06 -4.90 -2.81
C ILE A 67 4.17 -5.71 -4.11
N ASP A 68 3.91 -7.02 -4.01
CA ASP A 68 3.75 -7.90 -5.16
C ASP A 68 2.31 -7.83 -5.69
N TYR A 69 2.11 -7.01 -6.73
CA TYR A 69 0.81 -6.82 -7.36
C TYR A 69 0.35 -8.02 -8.19
N ILE A 70 1.28 -8.81 -8.73
CA ILE A 70 0.93 -9.98 -9.55
C ILE A 70 0.25 -10.99 -8.62
N LYS A 71 0.95 -11.34 -7.53
CA LYS A 71 0.41 -12.26 -6.52
C LYS A 71 -0.86 -11.73 -5.87
N ALA A 72 -0.97 -10.42 -5.64
CA ALA A 72 -2.19 -9.82 -5.07
C ALA A 72 -3.41 -9.93 -6.00
N SER A 73 -3.22 -10.00 -7.32
CA SER A 73 -4.31 -10.12 -8.29
C SER A 73 -4.81 -11.55 -8.52
N GLU A 74 -4.13 -12.56 -7.96
CA GLU A 74 -4.50 -13.98 -8.08
C GLU A 74 -5.61 -14.40 -7.08
N TYR A 75 -5.99 -13.53 -6.15
CA TYR A 75 -7.01 -13.75 -5.12
C TYR A 75 -8.18 -12.76 -5.27
#